data_AF-A0A7K2L350-F1
#
_entry.id   AF-A0A7K2L350-F1
#
_cell.length_a   1.000
_cell.length_b   1.000
_cell.length_c   1.000
_cell.angle_alpha   90.00
_cell.angle_beta   90.00
_cell.angle_gamma   90.00
#
_symmetry.space_group_name_H-M   'P 1'
#
loop_
_entity.id
_entity.type
_entity.pdbx_description
1 polymer ?
#
loop_
_entity_poly.entity_id
_entity_poly.type
_entity_poly.pdbx_seq_one_letter_code
_entity_poly.pdbx_strand_id
1 'polypeptide(L)'
;MTPAPVPDTLWFTRCPVPTATGVAADRGWLEGEFASDGIAVRSLQDADPGADRATHFTHALPGLFREGGNVPALWARSRGERTRLVGLTWIEERQVVLVAPGSPVRGAAALRGLRLALPRHPVPIDFWRAMALRGFEGALASAGFGLDDARLVDVPADGH
;
A
#
# COMPACT_ATOMS: atom_id res chain seq x y z
N MET A 1 -29.60 -1.47 -19.94
CA MET A 1 -28.67 -1.66 -18.80
C MET A 1 -29.41 -1.22 -17.55
N THR A 2 -29.59 -2.10 -16.57
CA THR A 2 -30.17 -1.71 -15.27
C THR A 2 -29.14 -0.83 -14.55
N PRO A 3 -29.51 0.35 -14.01
CA PRO A 3 -28.60 1.13 -13.20
C PRO A 3 -28.11 0.30 -12.02
N ALA A 4 -26.83 0.45 -11.66
CA ALA A 4 -26.30 -0.18 -10.46
C ALA A 4 -27.06 0.38 -9.24
N PRO A 5 -27.42 -0.47 -8.27
CA PRO A 5 -28.07 0.00 -7.05
C PRO A 5 -27.16 1.00 -6.33
N VAL A 6 -27.75 2.11 -5.88
CA VAL A 6 -27.08 3.10 -5.03
C VAL A 6 -26.85 2.44 -3.66
N PRO A 7 -25.63 2.49 -3.10
CA PRO A 7 -25.34 1.86 -1.82
C PRO A 7 -25.86 2.72 -0.66
N ASP A 8 -26.33 2.10 0.42
CA ASP A 8 -26.68 2.79 1.66
C ASP A 8 -25.44 3.34 2.39
N THR A 9 -24.26 2.76 2.13
CA THR A 9 -23.01 3.14 2.76
C THR A 9 -21.84 3.03 1.77
N LEU A 10 -21.04 4.09 1.71
CA LEU A 10 -19.72 4.09 1.12
C LEU A 10 -18.67 3.92 2.21
N TRP A 11 -17.70 3.06 1.95
CA TRP A 11 -16.59 2.81 2.84
C TRP A 11 -15.33 3.46 2.26
N PHE A 12 -14.46 3.96 3.13
CA PHE A 12 -13.14 4.40 2.72
C PHE A 12 -12.04 3.85 3.60
N THR A 13 -10.87 3.65 3.00
CA THR A 13 -9.67 3.26 3.75
C THR A 13 -8.43 3.84 3.09
N ARG A 14 -7.39 4.07 3.88
CA ARG A 14 -6.15 4.72 3.43
C ARG A 14 -4.92 4.07 4.02
N CYS A 15 -3.83 4.11 3.25
CA CYS A 15 -2.49 3.84 3.78
C CYS A 15 -2.00 5.04 4.61
N PRO A 16 -0.95 4.90 5.45
CA PRO A 16 -0.34 6.00 6.18
C PRO A 16 0.49 6.91 5.26
N VAL A 17 -0.14 7.46 4.22
CA VAL A 17 0.44 8.40 3.25
C VAL A 17 -0.46 9.62 3.12
N PRO A 18 0.06 10.77 2.66
CA PRO A 18 -0.78 11.92 2.32
C PRO A 18 -1.82 11.52 1.28
N THR A 19 -3.10 11.67 1.61
CA THR A 19 -4.22 11.26 0.74
C THR A 19 -5.25 12.37 0.67
N ALA A 20 -5.79 12.62 -0.53
CA ALA A 20 -6.89 13.56 -0.71
C ALA A 20 -8.15 13.09 0.04
N THR A 21 -8.38 11.77 0.05
CA THR A 21 -9.43 11.11 0.83
C THR A 21 -9.30 11.40 2.32
N GLY A 22 -8.08 11.35 2.87
CA GLY A 22 -7.85 11.67 4.28
C GLY A 22 -8.20 13.11 4.62
N VAL A 23 -7.83 14.06 3.76
CA VAL A 23 -8.19 15.49 3.93
C VAL A 23 -9.71 15.69 3.80
N ALA A 24 -10.33 15.09 2.78
CA ALA A 24 -11.77 15.22 2.56
C ALA A 24 -12.60 14.62 3.70
N ALA A 25 -12.14 13.49 4.27
CA ALA A 25 -12.75 12.89 5.45
C ALA A 25 -12.62 13.79 6.70
N ASP A 26 -11.41 14.29 6.99
CA ASP A 26 -11.16 15.18 8.14
C ASP A 26 -11.96 16.48 8.08
N ARG A 27 -12.17 17.00 6.86
CA ARG A 27 -12.99 18.21 6.63
C ARG A 27 -14.50 17.95 6.54
N GLY A 28 -14.94 16.70 6.65
CA GLY A 28 -16.36 16.33 6.52
C GLY A 28 -16.92 16.49 5.10
N TRP A 29 -16.08 16.63 4.08
CA TRP A 29 -16.50 16.86 2.69
C TRP A 29 -17.20 15.65 2.09
N LEU A 30 -16.72 14.44 2.39
CA LEU A 30 -17.32 13.22 1.89
C LEU A 30 -18.72 13.00 2.47
N GLU A 31 -18.89 13.18 3.79
CA GLU A 31 -20.21 13.10 4.43
C GLU A 31 -21.16 14.17 3.88
N GLY A 32 -20.68 15.41 3.73
CA GLY A 32 -21.49 16.52 3.21
C GLY A 32 -21.97 16.30 1.77
N GLU A 33 -21.09 15.79 0.89
CA GLU A 33 -21.42 15.51 -0.52
C GLU A 33 -22.53 14.48 -0.64
N PHE A 34 -22.44 13.39 0.11
CA PHE A 34 -23.31 12.23 -0.04
C PHE A 34 -24.58 12.29 0.83
N ALA A 35 -24.72 13.30 1.70
CA ALA A 35 -25.84 13.43 2.62
C ALA A 35 -27.20 13.59 1.92
N SER A 36 -27.28 14.35 0.81
CA SER A 36 -28.54 14.53 0.07
C SER A 36 -29.04 13.24 -0.59
N ASP A 37 -28.13 12.31 -0.84
CA ASP A 37 -28.42 11.02 -1.45
C ASP A 37 -28.78 9.96 -0.39
N GLY A 38 -28.72 10.31 0.90
CA GLY A 38 -28.98 9.40 2.01
C GLY A 38 -27.89 8.34 2.20
N ILE A 39 -26.69 8.56 1.65
CA ILE A 39 -25.59 7.61 1.67
C ILE A 39 -24.67 7.93 2.85
N ALA A 40 -24.47 6.98 3.77
CA ALA A 40 -23.50 7.14 4.84
C ALA A 40 -22.08 6.95 4.33
N VAL A 41 -21.11 7.74 4.82
CA VAL A 41 -19.68 7.54 4.53
C VAL A 41 -18.97 7.07 5.79
N ARG A 42 -18.24 5.96 5.73
CA ARG A 42 -17.58 5.35 6.90
C ARG A 42 -16.12 5.01 6.63
N SER A 43 -15.29 5.29 7.62
CA SER A 43 -13.90 4.85 7.65
C SER A 43 -13.82 3.38 8.07
N LEU A 44 -13.10 2.56 7.30
CA LEU A 44 -12.80 1.19 7.68
C LEU A 44 -11.85 1.12 8.89
N GLN A 45 -11.09 2.19 9.15
CA GLN A 45 -10.18 2.28 10.30
C GLN A 45 -10.96 2.46 11.62
N ASP A 46 -12.11 3.12 11.55
CA ASP A 46 -13.00 3.39 12.68
C ASP A 46 -14.15 2.37 12.78
N ALA A 47 -14.13 1.35 11.92
CA ALA A 47 -15.14 0.30 11.93
C ALA A 47 -15.01 -0.60 13.17
N ASP A 48 -16.15 -1.14 13.61
CA ASP A 48 -16.24 -2.04 14.76
C ASP A 48 -15.23 -3.20 14.66
N PRO A 49 -14.81 -3.79 15.80
CA PRO A 49 -13.85 -4.90 15.81
C PRO A 49 -14.23 -6.12 14.95
N GLY A 50 -15.52 -6.28 14.63
CA GLY A 50 -16.03 -7.35 13.76
C GLY A 50 -15.97 -7.04 12.25
N ALA A 51 -15.58 -5.82 11.85
CA ALA A 51 -15.42 -5.48 10.44
C ALA A 51 -14.22 -6.22 9.85
N ASP A 52 -14.39 -6.75 8.62
CA ASP A 52 -13.30 -7.43 7.92
C ASP A 52 -12.25 -6.41 7.45
N ARG A 53 -11.28 -6.13 8.31
CA ARG A 53 -10.15 -5.24 8.02
C ARG A 53 -9.27 -5.76 6.87
N ALA A 54 -9.33 -7.04 6.53
CA ALA A 54 -8.60 -7.59 5.38
C ALA A 54 -9.11 -7.00 4.06
N THR A 55 -10.33 -6.44 4.03
CA THR A 55 -10.87 -5.72 2.87
C THR A 55 -10.06 -4.48 2.49
N HIS A 56 -9.22 -3.96 3.39
CA HIS A 56 -8.19 -2.97 3.05
C HIS A 56 -7.21 -3.49 1.97
N PHE A 57 -6.93 -4.79 1.96
CA PHE A 57 -6.02 -5.43 1.01
C PHE A 57 -6.76 -6.16 -0.11
N THR A 58 -7.85 -6.85 0.22
CA THR A 58 -8.60 -7.65 -0.76
C THR A 58 -9.52 -6.79 -1.62
N HIS A 59 -9.95 -5.63 -1.14
CA HIS A 59 -10.90 -4.74 -1.82
C HIS A 59 -12.27 -5.40 -2.09
N ALA A 60 -12.60 -6.47 -1.36
CA ALA A 60 -13.82 -7.25 -1.57
C ALA A 60 -15.10 -6.60 -0.99
N LEU A 61 -14.97 -5.49 -0.26
CA LEU A 61 -16.11 -4.77 0.34
C LEU A 61 -16.83 -3.91 -0.71
N PRO A 62 -18.11 -4.17 -1.04
CA PRO A 62 -18.86 -3.32 -1.94
C PRO A 62 -18.96 -1.88 -1.41
N GLY A 63 -18.88 -0.90 -2.30
CA GLY A 63 -18.90 0.52 -1.93
C GLY A 63 -17.61 1.02 -1.27
N LEU A 64 -16.54 0.22 -1.24
CA LEU A 64 -15.22 0.65 -0.76
C LEU A 64 -14.46 1.42 -1.83
N PHE A 65 -13.96 2.60 -1.46
CA PHE A 65 -12.86 3.25 -2.16
C PHE A 65 -11.61 3.28 -1.27
N ARG A 66 -10.45 3.03 -1.88
CA ARG A 66 -9.16 3.01 -1.18
C ARG A 66 -8.20 3.96 -1.87
N GLU A 67 -7.55 4.82 -1.08
CA GLU A 67 -6.43 5.63 -1.54
C GLU A 67 -5.15 5.20 -0.81
N GLY A 68 -4.13 4.79 -1.57
CA GLY A 68 -2.88 4.32 -1.00
C GLY A 68 -1.99 3.65 -2.06
N GLY A 69 -0.94 2.97 -1.60
CA GLY A 69 0.01 2.29 -2.50
C GLY A 69 -0.67 1.34 -3.48
N ASN A 70 -0.13 1.24 -4.70
CA ASN A 70 -0.72 0.49 -5.81
C ASN A 70 -0.67 -1.04 -5.65
N VAL A 71 0.24 -1.58 -4.82
CA VAL A 71 0.46 -3.03 -4.68
C VAL A 71 -0.82 -3.79 -4.30
N PRO A 72 -1.58 -3.43 -3.23
CA PRO A 72 -2.84 -4.10 -2.93
C PRO A 72 -3.90 -3.94 -4.03
N ALA A 73 -3.97 -2.78 -4.69
CA ALA A 73 -4.93 -2.54 -5.76
C ALA A 73 -4.68 -3.42 -7.00
N LEU A 74 -3.41 -3.56 -7.39
CA LEU A 74 -3.00 -4.44 -8.48
C LEU A 74 -3.21 -5.92 -8.11
N TRP A 75 -2.89 -6.29 -6.88
CA TRP A 75 -3.09 -7.65 -6.37
C TRP A 75 -4.58 -8.02 -6.32
N ALA A 76 -5.44 -7.20 -5.72
CA ALA A 76 -6.88 -7.43 -5.69
C ALA A 76 -7.45 -7.58 -7.11
N ARG A 77 -7.06 -6.69 -8.03
CA ARG A 77 -7.51 -6.77 -9.43
C ARG A 77 -7.02 -8.04 -10.12
N SER A 78 -5.79 -8.49 -9.89
CA SER A 78 -5.27 -9.75 -10.46
C SER A 78 -5.96 -10.99 -9.87
N ARG A 79 -6.51 -10.88 -8.65
CA ARG A 79 -7.34 -11.91 -8.02
C ARG A 79 -8.78 -11.95 -8.53
N GLY A 80 -9.18 -11.03 -9.42
CA GLY A 80 -10.51 -11.00 -10.04
C GLY A 80 -11.46 -9.95 -9.47
N GLU A 81 -11.00 -9.14 -8.50
CA GLU A 81 -11.84 -8.11 -7.90
C GLU A 81 -12.23 -7.03 -8.89
N ARG A 82 -13.50 -6.63 -8.86
CA ARG A 82 -14.12 -5.75 -9.85
C ARG A 82 -13.86 -4.26 -9.58
N THR A 83 -12.67 -3.93 -9.11
CA THR A 83 -12.26 -2.55 -8.77
C THR A 83 -12.17 -1.66 -10.01
N ARG A 84 -12.11 -0.34 -9.82
CA ARG A 84 -11.83 0.65 -10.87
C ARG A 84 -10.82 1.66 -10.33
N LEU A 85 -9.90 2.11 -11.18
CA LEU A 85 -9.01 3.21 -10.85
C LEU A 85 -9.76 4.52 -11.10
N VAL A 86 -9.92 5.33 -10.07
CA VAL A 86 -10.67 6.60 -10.12
C VAL A 86 -9.76 7.83 -10.12
N GLY A 87 -8.54 7.70 -9.60
CA GLY A 87 -7.58 8.80 -9.52
C GLY A 87 -6.19 8.30 -9.16
N LEU A 88 -5.19 9.12 -9.46
CA LEU A 88 -3.79 8.90 -9.10
C LEU A 88 -3.24 10.17 -8.45
N THR A 89 -2.60 10.00 -7.30
CA THR A 89 -1.83 11.04 -6.63
C THR A 89 -0.37 10.61 -6.66
N TRP A 90 0.49 11.43 -7.24
CA TRP A 90 1.92 11.20 -7.20
C TRP A 90 2.51 11.74 -5.90
N ILE A 91 3.34 10.92 -5.25
CA ILE A 91 4.06 11.31 -4.04
C ILE A 91 5.54 11.09 -4.33
N GLU A 92 6.34 12.13 -4.13
CA GLU A 92 7.79 12.02 -4.15
C GLU A 92 8.25 11.24 -2.92
N GLU A 93 8.49 9.94 -3.11
CA GLU A 93 8.99 9.05 -2.07
C GLU A 93 10.52 8.91 -2.16
N ARG A 94 11.19 8.96 -1.01
CA ARG A 94 12.60 8.60 -0.90
C ARG A 94 12.75 7.29 -0.15
N GLN A 95 13.30 6.29 -0.81
CA GLN A 95 13.77 5.06 -0.18
C GLN A 95 15.27 5.14 0.13
N VAL A 96 15.71 4.51 1.22
CA VAL A 96 17.12 4.45 1.63
C VAL A 96 17.50 3.04 2.06
N VAL A 97 18.72 2.61 1.72
CA VAL A 97 19.32 1.40 2.29
C VAL A 97 20.09 1.79 3.54
N LEU A 98 19.65 1.27 4.69
CA LEU A 98 20.29 1.51 5.98
C LEU A 98 21.33 0.45 6.29
N VAL A 99 22.42 0.88 6.91
CA VAL A 99 23.48 0.01 7.44
C VAL A 99 23.78 0.41 8.87
N ALA A 100 24.33 -0.52 9.66
CA ALA A 100 24.70 -0.24 11.04
C ALA A 100 25.74 0.90 11.14
N PRO A 101 25.76 1.67 12.23
CA PRO A 101 26.85 2.60 12.52
C PRO A 101 28.21 1.91 12.43
N GLY A 102 29.20 2.56 11.83
CA GLY A 102 30.54 2.00 11.63
C GLY A 102 30.67 0.98 10.48
N SER A 103 29.57 0.57 9.83
CA SER A 103 29.65 -0.23 8.61
C SER A 103 30.52 0.45 7.55
N PRO A 104 31.37 -0.27 6.80
CA PRO A 104 32.17 0.31 5.72
C PRO A 104 31.38 0.52 4.42
N VAL A 105 30.13 0.05 4.34
CA VAL A 105 29.32 0.09 3.11
C VAL A 105 28.98 1.53 2.73
N ARG A 106 29.49 2.01 1.60
CA ARG A 106 29.25 3.36 1.09
C ARG A 106 28.87 3.30 -0.39
N GLY A 107 27.74 3.93 -0.71
CA GLY A 107 27.19 3.94 -2.07
C GLY A 107 26.60 2.60 -2.50
N ALA A 108 25.93 2.62 -3.66
CA ALA A 108 25.24 1.45 -4.21
C ALA A 108 26.18 0.32 -4.61
N ALA A 109 27.36 0.62 -5.14
CA ALA A 109 28.29 -0.40 -5.62
C ALA A 109 28.79 -1.35 -4.50
N ALA A 110 28.85 -0.84 -3.26
CA ALA A 110 29.24 -1.64 -2.10
C ALA A 110 28.19 -2.69 -1.69
N LEU A 111 26.99 -2.70 -2.29
CA LEU A 111 25.96 -3.70 -2.02
C LEU A 111 26.25 -5.06 -2.69
N ARG A 112 27.12 -5.09 -3.71
CA ARG A 112 27.47 -6.31 -4.42
C ARG A 112 28.06 -7.36 -3.48
N GLY A 113 27.56 -8.59 -3.59
CA GLY A 113 27.93 -9.74 -2.76
C GLY A 113 27.43 -9.68 -1.31
N LEU A 114 26.78 -8.59 -0.90
CA LEU A 114 26.26 -8.46 0.47
C LEU A 114 24.91 -9.17 0.64
N ARG A 115 24.53 -9.31 1.92
CA ARG A 115 23.22 -9.80 2.32
C ARG A 115 22.25 -8.64 2.40
N LEU A 116 21.18 -8.68 1.61
CA LEU A 116 20.12 -7.67 1.63
C LEU A 116 18.91 -8.24 2.35
N ALA A 117 18.53 -7.61 3.46
CA ALA A 117 17.43 -8.06 4.30
C ALA A 117 16.08 -7.76 3.63
N LEU A 118 15.34 -8.80 3.27
CA LEU A 118 13.96 -8.68 2.80
C LEU A 118 13.00 -9.01 3.95
N PRO A 119 12.06 -8.12 4.29
CA PRO A 119 11.06 -8.44 5.29
C PRO A 119 10.15 -9.57 4.80
N ARG A 120 9.62 -10.32 5.76
CA ARG A 120 8.57 -11.31 5.53
C ARG A 120 7.51 -11.16 6.62
N HIS A 121 6.34 -10.68 6.23
CA HIS A 121 5.16 -10.57 7.09
C HIS A 121 4.17 -11.71 6.77
N PRO A 122 3.42 -12.23 7.76
CA PRO A 122 2.42 -13.27 7.57
C PRO A 122 1.10 -12.68 7.06
N VAL A 123 1.13 -11.95 5.95
CA VAL A 123 -0.03 -11.28 5.34
C VAL A 123 -0.30 -11.76 3.91
N PRO A 124 -1.54 -11.68 3.39
CA PRO A 124 -1.86 -12.17 2.04
C PRO A 124 -1.09 -11.50 0.92
N ILE A 125 -0.75 -10.22 1.09
CA ILE A 125 0.05 -9.42 0.16
C ILE A 125 1.07 -8.57 0.93
N ASP A 126 2.31 -9.05 1.00
CA ASP A 126 3.40 -8.35 1.69
C ASP A 126 3.95 -7.22 0.81
N PHE A 127 3.29 -6.07 0.87
CA PHE A 127 3.69 -4.89 0.10
C PHE A 127 5.00 -4.29 0.61
N TRP A 128 5.34 -4.45 1.91
CA TRP A 128 6.64 -4.04 2.44
C TRP A 128 7.78 -4.82 1.78
N ARG A 129 7.60 -6.12 1.59
CA ARG A 129 8.54 -6.95 0.83
C ARG A 129 8.69 -6.46 -0.60
N ALA A 130 7.58 -6.18 -1.28
CA ALA A 130 7.63 -5.65 -2.65
C ALA A 130 8.37 -4.30 -2.73
N MET A 131 8.12 -3.39 -1.78
CA MET A 131 8.80 -2.10 -1.68
C MET A 131 10.31 -2.26 -1.38
N ALA A 132 10.69 -3.17 -0.48
CA ALA A 132 12.10 -3.45 -0.17
C ALA A 132 12.82 -4.03 -1.38
N LEU A 133 12.19 -4.98 -2.09
CA LEU A 133 12.75 -5.56 -3.31
C LEU A 133 12.97 -4.50 -4.40
N ARG A 134 11.99 -3.61 -4.61
CA ARG A 134 12.10 -2.50 -5.57
C ARG A 134 13.20 -1.52 -5.17
N GLY A 135 13.34 -1.24 -3.87
CA GLY A 135 14.40 -0.38 -3.35
C GLY A 135 15.81 -0.97 -3.60
N PHE A 136 15.99 -2.26 -3.36
CA PHE A 136 17.26 -2.95 -3.65
C PHE A 136 17.56 -3.03 -5.15
N GLU A 137 16.56 -3.36 -5.96
CA GLU A 137 16.69 -3.38 -7.42
C GLU A 137 17.14 -2.02 -7.94
N GLY A 138 16.49 -0.93 -7.52
CA GLY A 138 16.86 0.44 -7.93
C GLY A 138 18.25 0.86 -7.43
N ALA A 139 18.60 0.53 -6.18
CA ALA A 139 19.92 0.81 -5.64
C ALA A 139 21.02 0.09 -6.44
N LEU A 140 20.89 -1.22 -6.66
CA LEU A 140 21.86 -2.01 -7.43
C LEU A 140 21.96 -1.52 -8.88
N ALA A 141 20.82 -1.26 -9.52
CA ALA A 141 20.76 -0.76 -10.89
C ALA A 141 21.50 0.59 -11.05
N SER A 142 21.46 1.46 -10.04
CA SER A 142 22.20 2.73 -10.06
C SER A 142 23.74 2.56 -10.13
N ALA A 143 24.25 1.37 -9.81
CA ALA A 143 25.65 0.98 -9.93
C ALA A 143 25.92 -0.04 -11.06
N GLY A 144 24.92 -0.32 -11.91
CA GLY A 144 25.05 -1.27 -13.02
C GLY A 144 24.92 -2.74 -12.61
N PHE A 145 24.32 -3.04 -11.46
CA PHE A 145 24.13 -4.39 -10.94
C PHE A 145 22.66 -4.83 -10.96
N GLY A 146 22.44 -6.14 -10.94
CA GLY A 146 21.11 -6.76 -10.79
C GLY A 146 20.90 -7.33 -9.38
N LEU A 147 19.68 -7.79 -9.07
CA LEU A 147 19.39 -8.44 -7.79
C LEU A 147 20.26 -9.68 -7.53
N ASP A 148 20.65 -10.39 -8.60
CA ASP A 148 21.52 -11.59 -8.52
C ASP A 148 22.97 -11.27 -8.14
N ASP A 149 23.39 -10.00 -8.20
CA ASP A 149 24.70 -9.56 -7.70
C ASP A 149 24.76 -9.47 -6.17
N ALA A 150 23.65 -9.71 -5.46
CA ALA A 150 23.58 -9.71 -4.01
C ALA A 150 22.81 -10.93 -3.48
N ARG A 151 22.90 -11.20 -2.17
CA ARG A 151 22.17 -12.29 -1.54
C ARG A 151 20.96 -11.76 -0.79
N LEU A 152 19.77 -11.97 -1.34
CA LEU A 152 18.52 -11.68 -0.65
C LEU A 152 18.35 -12.64 0.54
N VAL A 153 18.08 -12.10 1.73
CA VAL A 153 17.89 -12.87 2.95
C VAL A 153 16.58 -12.46 3.59
N ASP A 154 15.69 -13.43 3.74
CA ASP A 154 14.42 -13.17 4.39
C ASP A 154 14.58 -12.99 5.91
N VAL A 155 13.98 -11.93 6.43
CA VAL A 155 13.98 -11.56 7.85
C VAL A 155 12.53 -11.53 8.33
N PRO A 156 12.18 -12.30 9.39
CA PRO A 156 10.85 -12.21 10.00
C PRO A 156 10.55 -10.77 10.43
N ALA A 157 9.37 -10.28 10.09
CA ALA A 157 8.94 -8.92 10.41
C ALA A 157 7.63 -8.92 11.23
N ASP A 158 7.48 -9.94 12.08
CA ASP A 158 6.29 -10.11 12.92
C ASP A 158 6.29 -9.05 14.03
N GLY A 159 5.27 -8.17 14.08
CA GLY A 159 5.06 -7.24 15.20
C GLY A 159 5.50 -5.79 15.02
N HIS A 160 5.76 -5.36 13.78
CA HIS A 160 6.00 -3.95 13.42
C HIS A 160 5.00 -3.45 12.38
#